data_AF-A0A319CW61-F1
#
_entry.id   AF-A0A319CW61-F1
#
_cell.length_a   1.000
_cell.length_b   1.000
_cell.length_c   1.000
_cell.angle_alpha   90.00
_cell.angle_beta   90.00
_cell.angle_gamma   90.00
#
_symmetry.space_group_name_H-M   'P 1'
#
loop_
_entity.id
_entity.type
_entity.pdbx_description
1 polymer ?
#
loop_
_entity_poly.entity_id
_entity_poly.type
_entity_poly.pdbx_seq_one_letter_code
_entity_poly.pdbx_strand_id
1 'polypeptide(L)'
;MLNGASGSSSSSSSTSTRWSTKSCGCTRPSPPRPEPLKCAVGLKTRSGTGVVLPVDARVAVSLDMLHREPQVWGADAAEFRPERWEGLRGNALEGQCNYLPFLTEPRRCPCSGYVMQQAKVFLAVLVLEADLEVTNAATVRKRLGPVSEPTVSLVFSVQAHQGMGI
;
A
#
# COMPACT_ATOMS: atom_id res chain seq x y z
N MET A 1 -54.15 -27.21 51.53
CA MET A 1 -53.55 -26.77 50.25
C MET A 1 -52.36 -25.89 50.59
N LEU A 2 -51.17 -26.46 50.63
CA LEU A 2 -49.89 -25.76 50.84
C LEU A 2 -49.05 -26.07 49.61
N ASN A 3 -48.49 -25.06 48.96
CA ASN A 3 -47.37 -25.24 48.04
C ASN A 3 -46.21 -24.38 48.53
N GLY A 4 -45.13 -25.08 48.90
CA GLY A 4 -43.84 -24.53 49.25
C GLY A 4 -42.90 -24.45 48.04
N ALA A 5 -41.86 -23.64 48.21
CA ALA A 5 -40.79 -23.37 47.26
C ALA A 5 -39.72 -24.48 47.24
N SER A 6 -39.05 -24.66 46.10
CA SER A 6 -37.59 -24.85 46.00
C SER A 6 -37.14 -25.09 44.55
N GLY A 7 -35.97 -24.58 44.17
CA GLY A 7 -35.17 -25.16 43.09
C GLY A 7 -34.60 -24.16 42.07
N SER A 8 -33.36 -23.74 42.29
CA SER A 8 -32.51 -22.98 41.36
C SER A 8 -31.99 -23.85 40.21
N SER A 9 -31.86 -23.28 39.01
CA SER A 9 -30.82 -23.68 38.06
C SER A 9 -30.41 -22.50 37.18
N SER A 10 -29.16 -22.08 37.37
CA SER A 10 -28.41 -21.16 36.53
C SER A 10 -28.18 -21.79 35.15
N SER A 11 -28.62 -21.13 34.08
CA SER A 11 -28.16 -21.43 32.72
C SER A 11 -27.59 -20.17 32.08
N SER A 12 -26.26 -20.09 32.10
CA SER A 12 -25.45 -19.18 31.30
C SER A 12 -25.72 -19.44 29.82
N SER A 13 -26.52 -18.58 29.20
CA SER A 13 -26.71 -18.61 27.74
C SER A 13 -25.57 -17.84 27.09
N SER A 14 -24.52 -18.58 26.77
CA SER A 14 -23.33 -18.12 26.06
C SER A 14 -23.70 -17.46 24.74
N THR A 15 -23.14 -16.27 24.51
CA THR A 15 -23.25 -15.50 23.28
C THR A 15 -22.63 -16.29 22.12
N SER A 16 -23.44 -17.07 21.40
CA SER A 16 -23.02 -17.64 20.12
C SER A 16 -23.17 -16.58 19.04
N THR A 17 -22.16 -15.72 18.90
CA THR A 17 -21.94 -15.01 17.64
C THR A 17 -21.53 -16.09 16.63
N ARG A 18 -22.54 -16.61 15.91
CA ARG A 18 -22.37 -17.55 14.81
C ARG A 18 -21.63 -16.84 13.69
N TRP A 19 -20.31 -16.98 13.68
CA TRP A 19 -19.50 -16.77 12.49
C TRP A 19 -19.92 -17.82 11.47
N SER A 20 -20.80 -17.42 10.56
CA SER A 20 -21.18 -18.24 9.42
C SER A 20 -20.01 -18.30 8.45
N THR A 21 -19.10 -19.25 8.65
CA THR A 21 -18.20 -19.74 7.60
C THR A 21 -19.03 -20.49 6.58
N LYS A 22 -19.50 -19.77 5.54
CA LYS A 22 -20.08 -20.40 4.36
C LYS A 22 -19.16 -20.21 3.16
N SER A 23 -18.69 -21.37 2.72
CA SER A 23 -18.11 -21.76 1.43
C SER A 23 -16.79 -21.14 1.02
N CYS A 24 -15.75 -21.99 1.14
CA CYS A 24 -14.66 -22.11 0.22
C CYS A 24 -15.11 -21.88 -1.24
N GLY A 25 -14.68 -20.76 -1.78
CA GLY A 25 -14.68 -20.46 -3.20
C GLY A 25 -13.45 -19.60 -3.43
N CYS A 26 -12.30 -20.25 -3.59
CA CYS A 26 -11.01 -19.59 -3.87
C CYS A 26 -11.02 -19.00 -5.28
N THR A 27 -11.86 -18.00 -5.54
CA THR A 27 -11.54 -16.96 -6.51
C THR A 27 -11.23 -15.74 -5.68
N ARG A 28 -9.94 -15.47 -5.49
CA ARG A 28 -9.51 -14.19 -4.93
C ARG A 28 -10.16 -13.11 -5.79
N PRO A 29 -11.08 -12.29 -5.25
CA PRO A 29 -11.67 -11.22 -6.04
C PRO A 29 -10.52 -10.35 -6.52
N SER A 30 -10.44 -10.12 -7.83
CA SER A 30 -9.66 -9.00 -8.36
C SER A 30 -9.98 -7.78 -7.49
N PRO A 31 -9.00 -6.97 -7.06
CA PRO A 31 -9.32 -5.79 -6.27
C PRO A 31 -10.39 -5.01 -7.04
N PRO A 32 -11.58 -4.76 -6.46
CA PRO A 32 -12.72 -4.26 -7.23
C PRO A 32 -12.31 -2.98 -7.98
N ARG A 33 -12.98 -2.57 -9.07
CA ARG A 33 -12.73 -1.18 -9.53
C ARG A 33 -13.12 -0.19 -8.43
N PRO A 34 -12.54 1.01 -8.35
CA PRO A 34 -13.06 2.03 -7.44
C PRO A 34 -14.55 2.20 -7.72
N GLU A 35 -15.39 1.77 -6.79
CA GLU A 35 -16.83 1.92 -6.92
C GLU A 35 -17.19 3.39 -6.66
N PRO A 36 -18.24 3.92 -7.32
CA PRO A 36 -18.80 5.20 -6.94
C PRO A 36 -19.21 5.22 -5.45
N LEU A 37 -19.17 6.40 -4.83
CA LEU A 37 -19.59 6.55 -3.44
C LEU A 37 -21.07 6.19 -3.28
N LYS A 38 -21.37 5.27 -2.38
CA LYS A 38 -22.75 4.82 -2.08
C LYS A 38 -23.53 5.80 -1.20
N CYS A 39 -22.86 6.76 -0.60
CA CYS A 39 -23.44 7.83 0.21
C CYS A 39 -22.57 9.08 0.13
N ALA A 40 -23.13 10.25 0.47
CA ALA A 40 -22.37 11.49 0.53
C ALA A 40 -21.36 11.44 1.69
N VAL A 41 -20.12 11.87 1.42
CA VAL A 41 -19.03 11.83 2.41
C VAL A 41 -18.52 13.24 2.64
N GLY A 42 -18.60 13.69 3.90
CA GLY A 42 -17.96 14.93 4.36
C GLY A 42 -16.51 14.67 4.73
N LEU A 43 -15.60 15.46 4.19
CA LEU A 43 -14.16 15.37 4.46
C LEU A 43 -13.56 16.75 4.69
N LYS A 44 -12.49 16.80 5.48
CA LYS A 44 -11.69 18.01 5.66
C LYS A 44 -10.40 17.85 4.86
N THR A 45 -10.12 18.84 4.03
CA THR A 45 -8.82 18.96 3.37
C THR A 45 -7.75 19.29 4.41
N ARG A 46 -6.48 19.10 4.04
CA ARG A 46 -5.32 19.49 4.87
C ARG A 46 -5.33 20.99 5.19
N SER A 47 -5.85 21.81 4.28
CA SER A 47 -5.99 23.27 4.43
C SER A 47 -7.13 23.67 5.38
N GLY A 48 -7.87 22.71 5.95
CA GLY A 48 -8.99 22.96 6.86
C GLY A 48 -10.33 23.19 6.16
N THR A 49 -10.35 23.31 4.83
CA THR A 49 -11.58 23.46 4.04
C THR A 49 -12.40 22.17 4.11
N GLY A 50 -13.66 22.29 4.55
CA GLY A 50 -14.63 21.21 4.51
C GLY A 50 -15.17 21.02 3.09
N VAL A 51 -15.17 19.79 2.60
CA VAL A 51 -15.68 19.41 1.28
C VAL A 51 -16.67 18.26 1.46
N VAL A 52 -17.78 18.30 0.72
CA VAL A 52 -18.74 17.20 0.68
C VAL A 52 -18.68 16.58 -0.70
N LEU A 53 -18.39 15.28 -0.76
CA LEU A 53 -18.46 14.51 -1.99
C LEU A 53 -19.88 14.00 -2.19
N PRO A 54 -20.50 14.23 -3.37
CA PRO A 54 -21.84 13.75 -3.64
C PRO A 54 -21.87 12.23 -3.79
N VAL A 55 -23.08 11.66 -3.70
CA VAL A 55 -23.35 10.26 -4.06
C VAL A 55 -22.94 10.06 -5.53
N ASP A 56 -22.46 8.86 -5.85
CA ASP A 56 -21.94 8.48 -7.16
C ASP A 56 -20.67 9.22 -7.63
N ALA A 57 -20.06 10.04 -6.76
CA ALA A 57 -18.75 10.61 -7.05
C ALA A 57 -17.69 9.51 -7.20
N ARG A 58 -16.78 9.71 -8.15
CA ARG A 58 -15.59 8.88 -8.34
C ARG A 58 -14.38 9.62 -7.80
N VAL A 59 -13.69 9.00 -6.85
CA VAL A 59 -12.46 9.53 -6.26
C VAL A 59 -11.28 8.70 -6.73
N ALA A 60 -10.25 9.36 -7.24
CA ALA A 60 -8.98 8.75 -7.58
C ALA A 60 -7.85 9.52 -6.90
N VAL A 61 -6.84 8.79 -6.44
CA VAL A 61 -5.65 9.37 -5.81
C VAL A 61 -4.47 9.13 -6.75
N SER A 62 -3.76 10.21 -7.10
CA SER A 62 -2.48 10.09 -7.80
C SER A 62 -1.40 9.71 -6.79
N LEU A 63 -1.03 8.42 -6.77
CA LEU A 63 0.06 7.93 -5.92
C LEU A 63 1.40 8.60 -6.27
N ASP A 64 1.61 8.91 -7.56
CA ASP A 64 2.82 9.56 -8.04
C ASP A 64 3.01 10.96 -7.44
N MET A 65 1.93 11.75 -7.39
CA MET A 65 1.93 13.07 -6.79
C MET A 65 2.06 12.97 -5.27
N LEU A 66 1.31 12.06 -4.64
CA LEU A 66 1.36 11.84 -3.19
C LEU A 66 2.78 11.50 -2.70
N HIS A 67 3.50 10.64 -3.42
CA HIS A 67 4.85 10.22 -3.05
C HIS A 67 5.91 11.30 -3.29
N ARG A 68 5.57 12.39 -4.00
CA ARG A 68 6.47 13.52 -4.28
C ARG A 68 5.96 14.85 -3.73
N GLU A 69 4.92 14.83 -2.91
CA GLU A 69 4.29 16.04 -2.39
C GLU A 69 5.22 16.77 -1.39
N PRO A 70 5.69 18.00 -1.69
CA PRO A 70 6.62 18.70 -0.81
C PRO A 70 6.04 19.04 0.57
N GLN A 71 4.71 19.16 0.70
CA GLN A 71 4.07 19.37 2.01
C GLN A 71 4.17 18.16 2.93
N VAL A 72 4.40 16.97 2.38
CA VAL A 72 4.56 15.71 3.13
C VAL A 72 6.04 15.39 3.30
N TRP A 73 6.82 15.55 2.23
CA TRP A 73 8.20 15.05 2.16
C TRP A 73 9.28 16.15 2.26
N GLY A 74 8.90 17.43 2.27
CA GLY A 74 9.84 18.56 2.31
C GLY A 74 10.24 19.07 0.93
N ALA A 75 11.12 20.07 0.88
CA ALA A 75 11.56 20.70 -0.37
C ALA A 75 12.33 19.73 -1.29
N ASP A 76 12.94 18.70 -0.72
CA ASP A 76 13.73 17.67 -1.39
C ASP A 76 12.88 16.44 -1.79
N ALA A 77 11.55 16.57 -1.86
CA ALA A 77 10.62 15.48 -2.19
C ALA A 77 10.87 14.85 -3.57
N ALA A 78 11.49 15.59 -4.50
CA ALA A 78 11.84 15.10 -5.83
C ALA A 78 13.20 14.38 -5.89
N GLU A 79 14.01 14.47 -4.83
CA GLU A 79 15.36 13.92 -4.80
C GLU A 79 15.37 12.47 -4.32
N PHE A 80 16.25 11.65 -4.91
CA PHE A 80 16.48 10.29 -4.45
C PHE A 80 17.38 10.32 -3.20
N ARG A 81 16.76 10.14 -2.02
CA ARG A 81 17.45 10.16 -0.71
C ARG A 81 17.07 8.93 0.12
N PRO A 82 17.86 7.83 0.06
CA PRO A 82 17.61 6.62 0.83
C PRO A 82 17.59 6.82 2.35
N GLU A 83 18.41 7.75 2.85
CA GLU A 83 18.56 8.04 4.28
C GLU A 83 17.27 8.62 4.89
N ARG A 84 16.36 9.15 4.05
CA ARG A 84 15.04 9.63 4.48
C ARG A 84 14.26 8.57 5.25
N TRP A 85 14.47 7.31 4.91
CA TRP A 85 13.74 6.20 5.51
C TRP A 85 14.30 5.79 6.88
N GLU A 86 15.44 6.32 7.29
CA GLU A 86 16.01 6.08 8.62
C GLU A 86 15.10 6.68 9.69
N GLY A 87 14.72 5.88 10.68
CA GLY A 87 13.81 6.29 11.76
C GLY A 87 12.33 6.40 11.38
N LEU A 88 11.98 6.32 10.09
CA LEU A 88 10.58 6.27 9.65
C LEU A 88 10.03 4.85 9.75
N ARG A 89 8.91 4.67 10.47
CA ARG A 89 8.18 3.41 10.50
C ARG A 89 7.17 3.39 9.35
N GLY A 90 7.34 2.49 8.39
CA GLY A 90 6.43 2.35 7.23
C GLY A 90 4.94 2.29 7.59
N ASN A 91 4.60 1.60 8.69
CA ASN A 91 3.22 1.49 9.18
C ASN A 91 2.60 2.84 9.58
N ALA A 92 3.40 3.78 10.10
CA ALA A 92 2.90 5.11 10.47
C ALA A 92 2.59 5.95 9.22
N LEU A 93 3.44 5.84 8.19
CA LEU A 93 3.25 6.54 6.91
C LEU A 93 2.06 5.98 6.12
N GLU A 94 1.87 4.66 6.13
CA GLU A 94 0.70 4.01 5.52
C GLU A 94 -0.59 4.37 6.27
N GLY A 95 -0.56 4.40 7.61
CA GLY A 95 -1.71 4.79 8.43
C GLY A 95 -2.15 6.24 8.23
N GLN A 96 -1.22 7.14 7.92
CA GLN A 96 -1.50 8.53 7.57
C GLN A 96 -1.79 8.73 6.07
N CYS A 97 -1.78 7.66 5.26
CA CYS A 97 -1.92 7.72 3.81
C CYS A 97 -0.89 8.61 3.10
N ASN A 98 0.30 8.77 3.69
CA ASN A 98 1.38 9.58 3.13
C ASN A 98 2.29 8.77 2.17
N TYR A 99 2.40 7.47 2.41
CA TYR A 99 3.15 6.55 1.56
C TYR A 99 2.33 5.29 1.32
N LEU A 100 2.05 4.99 0.06
CA LEU A 100 1.09 3.95 -0.37
C LEU A 100 1.60 3.17 -1.60
N PRO A 101 2.80 2.54 -1.55
CA PRO A 101 3.36 1.81 -2.69
C PRO A 101 2.51 0.59 -3.08
N PHE A 102 1.84 -0.02 -2.10
CA PHE A 102 0.97 -1.19 -2.28
C PHE A 102 -0.48 -0.91 -1.87
N LEU A 103 -0.88 0.36 -1.77
CA LEU A 103 -2.13 0.80 -1.13
C LEU A 103 -2.23 0.34 0.33
N THR A 104 -3.31 0.76 0.99
CA THR A 104 -3.67 0.33 2.35
C THR A 104 -5.01 -0.39 2.33
N GLU A 105 -5.41 -0.97 3.46
CA GLU A 105 -6.67 -1.68 3.61
C GLU A 105 -7.87 -0.79 3.24
N PRO A 106 -8.91 -1.31 2.55
CA PRO A 106 -9.14 -2.71 2.15
C PRO A 106 -8.57 -3.08 0.76
N ARG A 107 -7.73 -2.22 0.17
CA ARG A 107 -7.24 -2.37 -1.23
C ARG A 107 -5.77 -2.75 -1.32
N ARG A 108 -5.16 -3.18 -0.21
CA ARG A 108 -3.73 -3.51 -0.17
C ARG A 108 -3.40 -4.60 -1.18
N CYS A 109 -2.29 -4.42 -1.91
CA CYS A 109 -1.77 -5.44 -2.79
C CYS A 109 -1.44 -6.68 -1.98
N PRO A 110 -2.05 -7.83 -2.32
CA PRO A 110 -1.81 -9.03 -1.55
C PRO A 110 -0.43 -9.64 -1.74
N CYS A 111 0.29 -9.24 -2.80
CA CYS A 111 1.65 -9.67 -3.07
C CYS A 111 2.71 -8.75 -2.45
N SER A 112 2.31 -7.73 -1.68
CA SER A 112 3.21 -6.74 -1.08
C SER A 112 4.38 -7.39 -0.32
N GLY A 113 4.12 -8.37 0.54
CA GLY A 113 5.16 -9.09 1.28
C GLY A 113 6.14 -9.85 0.37
N TYR A 114 5.62 -10.53 -0.66
CA TYR A 114 6.44 -11.27 -1.62
C TYR A 114 7.31 -10.34 -2.46
N VAL A 115 6.73 -9.26 -3.00
CA VAL A 115 7.44 -8.26 -3.81
C VAL A 115 8.55 -7.59 -3.00
N MET A 116 8.28 -7.24 -1.74
CA MET A 116 9.30 -6.64 -0.87
C MET A 116 10.45 -7.61 -0.57
N GLN A 117 10.17 -8.91 -0.41
CA GLN A 117 11.22 -9.89 -0.21
C GLN A 117 12.08 -10.07 -1.48
N GLN A 118 11.44 -10.21 -2.64
CA GLN A 118 12.13 -10.33 -3.93
C GLN A 118 12.98 -9.09 -4.24
N ALA A 119 12.43 -7.89 -4.03
CA ALA A 119 13.15 -6.64 -4.27
C ALA A 119 14.41 -6.52 -3.39
N LYS A 120 14.35 -6.93 -2.13
CA LYS A 120 15.52 -6.93 -1.22
C LYS A 120 16.61 -7.87 -1.71
N VAL A 121 16.26 -9.11 -2.07
CA VAL A 121 17.23 -10.09 -2.57
C VAL A 121 17.84 -9.60 -3.89
N PHE A 122 17.00 -9.12 -4.81
CA PHE A 122 17.45 -8.58 -6.09
C PHE A 122 18.43 -7.42 -5.91
N LEU A 123 18.09 -6.44 -5.06
CA LEU A 123 18.98 -5.31 -4.76
C LEU A 123 20.28 -5.75 -4.09
N ALA A 124 20.23 -6.70 -3.16
CA ALA A 124 21.43 -7.23 -2.52
C ALA A 124 22.38 -7.88 -3.53
N VAL A 125 21.85 -8.71 -4.44
CA VAL A 125 22.65 -9.33 -5.51
C VAL A 125 23.24 -8.27 -6.44
N LEU A 126 22.43 -7.29 -6.87
CA LEU A 126 22.92 -6.23 -7.74
C LEU A 126 24.09 -5.46 -7.11
N VAL A 127 23.95 -5.02 -5.85
CA VAL A 127 24.97 -4.22 -5.17
C VAL A 127 26.25 -5.03 -4.90
N LEU A 128 26.12 -6.34 -4.65
CA LEU A 128 27.28 -7.18 -4.33
C LEU A 128 28.07 -7.62 -5.57
N GLU A 129 27.39 -7.87 -6.69
CA GLU A 129 27.98 -8.54 -7.85
C GLU A 129 28.35 -7.59 -9.00
N ALA A 130 27.72 -6.41 -9.10
CA ALA A 130 27.86 -5.56 -10.27
C ALA A 130 27.78 -4.06 -10.00
N ASP A 131 28.63 -3.31 -10.69
CA ASP A 131 28.48 -1.88 -10.89
C ASP A 131 27.60 -1.62 -12.12
N LEU A 132 26.54 -0.84 -11.92
CA LEU A 132 25.55 -0.49 -12.94
C LEU A 132 25.61 1.00 -13.28
N GLU A 133 25.81 1.32 -14.55
CA GLU A 133 25.74 2.69 -15.07
C GLU A 133 24.66 2.80 -16.15
N VAL A 134 23.80 3.82 -16.05
CA VAL A 134 22.76 4.08 -17.05
C VAL A 134 23.29 5.03 -18.12
N THR A 135 23.48 4.52 -19.35
CA THR A 135 24.12 5.30 -20.43
C THR A 135 23.19 6.31 -21.09
N ASN A 136 21.87 6.10 -21.01
CA ASN A 136 20.86 6.95 -21.66
C ASN A 136 19.98 7.76 -20.70
N ALA A 137 20.43 7.96 -19.45
CA ALA A 137 19.64 8.59 -18.38
C ALA A 137 19.00 9.93 -18.77
N ALA A 138 19.72 10.77 -19.53
CA ALA A 138 19.24 12.09 -19.96
C ALA A 138 17.97 12.04 -20.82
N THR A 139 17.76 10.94 -21.56
CA THR A 139 16.61 10.75 -22.47
C THR A 139 15.41 10.09 -21.79
N VAL A 140 15.63 9.48 -20.63
CA VAL A 140 14.61 8.69 -19.96
C VAL A 140 13.68 9.62 -19.18
N ARG A 141 12.39 9.50 -19.43
CA ARG A 141 11.33 10.18 -18.67
C ARG A 141 10.31 9.16 -18.21
N LYS A 142 9.66 9.45 -17.08
CA LYS A 142 8.56 8.64 -16.57
C LYS A 142 7.32 8.88 -17.43
N ARG A 143 6.76 7.80 -18.00
CA ARG A 143 5.46 7.80 -18.66
C ARG A 143 4.41 7.37 -17.64
N LEU A 144 3.43 8.26 -17.39
CA LEU A 144 2.30 7.97 -16.52
C LEU A 144 1.21 7.28 -17.33
N GLY A 145 0.97 6.01 -17.03
CA GLY A 145 -0.11 5.19 -17.59
C GLY A 145 -0.73 4.30 -16.50
N PRO A 146 -1.41 3.20 -16.89
CA PRO A 146 -1.88 2.19 -15.93
C PRO A 146 -0.75 1.65 -15.05
N VAL A 147 0.44 1.57 -15.63
CA VAL A 147 1.70 1.34 -14.93
C VAL A 147 2.62 2.51 -15.23
N SER A 148 3.42 2.88 -14.24
CA SER A 148 4.51 3.83 -14.39
C SER A 148 5.70 3.14 -15.06
N GLU A 149 6.04 3.55 -16.28
CA GLU A 149 7.11 2.95 -17.07
C GLU A 149 8.03 4.03 -17.67
N PRO A 150 9.27 3.71 -18.04
CA PRO A 150 10.12 4.66 -18.74
C PRO A 150 9.63 4.87 -20.18
N THR A 151 9.81 6.09 -20.70
CA THR A 151 9.38 6.46 -22.07
C THR A 151 10.20 5.74 -23.14
N VAL A 152 11.45 5.43 -22.81
CA VAL A 152 12.39 4.66 -23.62
C VAL A 152 13.04 3.62 -22.72
N SER A 153 13.43 2.47 -23.28
CA SER A 153 14.13 1.44 -22.52
C SER A 153 15.42 1.98 -21.91
N LEU A 154 15.69 1.59 -20.67
CA LEU A 154 16.96 1.89 -20.01
C LEU A 154 18.07 1.05 -20.63
N VAL A 155 19.20 1.69 -20.94
CA VAL A 155 20.41 1.01 -21.41
C VAL A 155 21.43 1.08 -20.28
N PHE A 156 21.95 -0.09 -19.91
CA PHE A 156 22.89 -0.25 -18.82
C PHE A 156 24.25 -0.71 -19.34
N SER A 157 25.31 -0.11 -18.81
CA SER A 157 26.64 -0.72 -18.77
C SER A 157 26.75 -1.48 -17.46
N VAL A 158 27.18 -2.74 -17.52
CA VAL A 158 27.29 -3.63 -16.36
C VAL A 158 28.73 -4.09 -16.25
N GLN A 159 29.37 -3.79 -15.12
CA GLN A 159 30.70 -4.29 -14.79
C GLN A 159 30.58 -5.26 -13.61
N ALA A 160 30.88 -6.54 -13.84
CA ALA A 160 30.87 -7.51 -12.75
C ALA A 160 32.09 -7.31 -11.86
N HIS A 161 31.90 -7.41 -10.54
CA HIS A 161 33.02 -7.42 -9.60
C HIS A 161 33.81 -8.72 -9.82
N GLN A 162 35.03 -8.62 -10.36
CA GLN A 162 35.92 -9.78 -10.46
C GLN A 162 36.41 -10.17 -9.06
N GLY A 163 35.66 -11.03 -8.38
CA GLY A 163 36.08 -11.60 -7.11
C GLY A 163 34.97 -11.73 -6.08
N MET A 164 33.98 -12.58 -6.35
CA MET A 164 33.28 -13.25 -5.26
C MET A 164 33.15 -14.73 -5.60
N GLY A 165 34.28 -15.41 -5.52
CA GLY A 165 34.31 -16.86 -5.49
C GLY A 165 33.64 -17.33 -4.21
N ILE A 166 32.48 -17.96 -4.36
CA ILE A 166 31.93 -18.88 -3.36
C ILE A 166 32.69 -20.20 -3.40
#